data_AF-I4EUX6-F1
#
_entry.id   AF-I4EUX6-F1
#
_cell.length_a   1.000
_cell.length_b   1.000
_cell.length_c   1.000
_cell.angle_alpha   90.00
_cell.angle_beta   90.00
_cell.angle_gamma   90.00
#
_symmetry.space_group_name_H-M   'P 1'
#
loop_
_entity.id
_entity.type
_entity.pdbx_description
1 polymer ?
#
loop_
_entity_poly.entity_id
_entity_poly.type
_entity_poly.pdbx_seq_one_letter_code
_entity_poly.pdbx_strand_id
1 'polypeptide(L)' 'MSEVEQDPRARFRELPDPVRPEDLVETRPADPPLVVETPADGERRQLAAGGGPV' A
#
# COMPACT_ATOMS: atom_id res chain seq x y z
N MET A 1 -13.52 -3.20 -39.28
CA MET A 1 -13.54 -2.03 -38.38
C MET A 1 -12.77 -2.44 -37.16
N SER A 2 -11.60 -1.86 -36.92
CA SER A 2 -10.76 -2.22 -35.77
C SER A 2 -11.50 -1.88 -34.48
N GLU A 3 -11.65 -2.86 -33.60
CA GLU A 3 -12.00 -2.62 -32.20
C GLU A 3 -11.02 -1.58 -31.67
N VAL A 4 -11.52 -0.40 -31.37
CA VAL A 4 -10.78 0.55 -30.56
C VAL A 4 -10.77 -0.06 -29.16
N GLU A 5 -9.74 -0.87 -28.88
CA GLU A 5 -9.44 -1.40 -27.56
C GLU A 5 -9.38 -0.20 -26.61
N GLN A 6 -10.43 -0.01 -25.81
CA GLN A 6 -10.57 1.18 -24.99
C GLN A 6 -9.43 1.17 -23.97
N ASP A 7 -8.57 2.20 -24.02
CA ASP A 7 -7.50 2.35 -23.05
C ASP A 7 -8.11 2.36 -21.63
N PRO A 8 -7.83 1.35 -20.79
CA PRO A 8 -8.42 1.24 -19.46
C PRO A 8 -8.00 2.39 -18.54
N ARG A 9 -6.99 3.16 -18.93
CA ARG A 9 -6.53 4.36 -18.23
C ARG A 9 -7.23 5.64 -18.66
N ALA A 10 -8.02 5.62 -19.75
CA ALA A 10 -8.71 6.80 -20.25
C ALA A 10 -9.61 7.46 -19.18
N ARG A 11 -10.26 6.65 -18.34
CA ARG A 11 -11.11 7.11 -17.21
C ARG A 11 -10.38 7.85 -16.09
N PHE A 12 -9.04 7.88 -16.11
CA PHE A 12 -8.21 8.51 -15.08
C PHE A 12 -7.37 9.68 -15.60
N ARG A 13 -7.64 10.14 -16.82
CA ARG A 13 -6.91 11.28 -17.42
C ARG A 13 -7.41 12.63 -16.91
N GLU A 14 -8.59 12.65 -16.31
CA GLU A 14 -9.13 13.83 -15.65
C GLU A 14 -8.47 14.00 -14.28
N LEU A 15 -8.05 15.22 -13.99
CA LEU A 15 -7.56 15.57 -12.66
C LEU A 15 -8.72 15.57 -11.66
N PRO A 16 -8.48 15.23 -10.39
CA PRO A 16 -9.47 15.40 -9.35
C PRO A 16 -9.96 16.85 -9.25
N ASP A 17 -11.16 17.03 -8.71
CA ASP A 17 -11.67 18.35 -8.40
C ASP A 17 -10.75 19.11 -7.42
N PRO A 18 -10.61 20.44 -7.56
CA PRO A 18 -9.85 21.24 -6.61
C PRO A 18 -10.42 21.15 -5.19
N VAL A 19 -9.53 20.96 -4.21
CA VAL A 19 -9.87 20.99 -2.77
C VAL A 19 -10.17 22.42 -2.34
N ARG A 20 -11.29 22.64 -1.65
CA ARG A 20 -11.64 23.95 -1.08
C ARG A 20 -11.26 24.04 0.39
N PRO A 21 -11.10 25.25 0.95
CA PRO A 21 -10.78 25.41 2.37
C PRO A 21 -11.76 24.72 3.32
N GLU A 22 -13.05 24.70 2.96
CA GLU A 22 -14.11 24.01 3.71
C GLU A 22 -14.00 22.48 3.70
N ASP A 23 -13.24 21.90 2.78
CA ASP A 23 -13.01 20.46 2.70
C ASP A 23 -11.83 20.01 3.59
N LEU A 24 -11.09 20.95 4.17
CA LEU A 24 -9.91 20.65 4.99
C LEU A 24 -10.32 20.13 6.37
N VAL A 25 -9.68 19.05 6.78
CA VAL A 25 -9.84 18.46 8.12
C VAL A 25 -8.53 18.54 8.90
N GLU A 26 -8.64 18.68 10.21
CA GLU A 26 -7.48 18.60 11.09
C GLU A 26 -6.88 17.19 11.02
N THR A 27 -5.58 17.11 10.79
CA THR A 27 -4.84 15.85 10.75
C THR A 27 -3.87 15.79 11.92
N ARG A 28 -3.64 14.57 12.41
CA ARG A 28 -2.59 14.28 13.38
C ARG A 28 -1.72 13.15 12.84
N PRO A 29 -0.43 13.08 13.22
CA PRO A 29 0.39 11.92 12.90
C PRO A 29 -0.31 10.63 13.32
N ALA A 30 -0.25 9.62 12.47
CA ALA A 30 -0.69 8.28 12.84
C ALA A 30 0.20 7.74 13.96
N ASP A 31 -0.39 6.95 14.85
CA ASP A 31 0.39 6.20 15.83
C ASP A 31 1.34 5.23 15.09
N PRO A 32 2.55 4.97 15.62
CA PRO A 32 3.44 3.98 15.04
C PRO A 32 2.73 2.62 14.89
N PRO A 33 3.01 1.86 13.82
CA PRO A 33 2.41 0.55 13.65
C PRO A 33 2.77 -0.36 14.83
N LEU A 34 1.81 -1.17 15.27
CA LEU A 34 2.08 -2.25 16.22
C LEU A 34 3.00 -3.27 15.54
N VAL A 35 4.16 -3.53 16.12
CA VAL A 35 5.04 -4.60 15.67
C VAL A 35 4.41 -5.92 16.09
N VAL A 36 3.91 -6.68 15.12
CA VAL A 36 3.39 -8.03 15.32
C VAL A 36 4.41 -9.00 14.75
N GLU A 37 4.88 -9.95 15.57
CA GLU A 37 5.73 -11.03 15.07
C GLU A 37 4.92 -11.90 14.09
N THR A 38 5.40 -11.99 12.86
CA THR A 38 4.85 -12.87 11.84
C THR A 38 5.57 -14.23 11.88
N PRO A 39 4.98 -15.30 11.34
CA PRO A 39 5.67 -16.57 11.18
C PRO A 39 7.01 -16.44 10.43
N ALA A 40 7.08 -15.54 9.44
CA ALA A 40 8.29 -15.25 8.69
C ALA A 40 9.41 -14.64 9.58
N ASP A 41 9.06 -13.91 10.64
CA ASP A 41 10.05 -13.40 11.60
C ASP A 41 10.66 -14.54 12.42
N GLY A 42 9.87 -15.57 12.71
CA GLY A 42 10.33 -16.82 13.33
C GLY A 42 11.29 -17.58 12.42
N GLU A 43 10.94 -17.76 11.15
CA GLU A 43 11.78 -18.42 10.15
C GLU A 43 13.12 -17.70 9.94
N ARG A 44 13.09 -16.36 9.85
CA ARG A 44 14.32 -15.55 9.75
C ARG A 44 15.22 -15.71 10.97
N ARG A 45 14.63 -15.79 12.18
CA ARG A 45 15.38 -16.00 13.42
C ARG A 45 16.02 -17.40 13.46
N GLN A 46 15.30 -18.43 13.01
CA GLN A 46 15.84 -19.79 12.91
C GLN A 46 16.99 -19.88 11.90
N LEU A 47 16.83 -19.26 10.73
CA LEU A 47 17.88 -19.18 9.72
C LEU A 47 19.12 -18.44 10.26
N ALA A 48 18.92 -17.31 10.95
CA ALA A 48 20.00 -16.55 11.58
C ALA A 48 20.70 -17.32 12.71
N ALA A 49 19.99 -18.23 13.38
CA ALA A 49 20.54 -19.12 14.40
C ALA A 49 21.30 -20.35 13.81
N GLY A 50 21.44 -20.44 12.49
CA GLY A 50 22.12 -21.55 11.81
C GLY A 50 21.26 -22.82 11.68
N GLY A 51 19.95 -22.72 11.94
CA GLY A 51 19.00 -23.80 11.71
C GLY A 51 18.63 -23.89 10.23
N GLY A 52 19.10 -24.93 9.55
CA GLY A 52 18.56 -25.33 8.25
C GLY A 52 17.22 -26.07 8.40
N PRO A 53 16.45 -26.22 7.31
CA PRO A 53 15.16 -26.91 7.36
C PRO A 53 15.34 -28.33 7.93
N VAL A 54 14.51 -28.68 8.92
CA VAL A 54 14.27 -30.07 9.34
C VAL A 54 13.34 -30.77 8.35
#